data_AF-A0A3B9K7B2-F1
#
_entry.id   AF-A0A3B9K7B2-F1
#
_cell.length_a   1.000
_cell.length_b   1.000
_cell.length_c   1.000
_cell.angle_alpha   90.00
_cell.angle_beta   90.00
_cell.angle_gamma   90.00
#
_symmetry.space_group_name_H-M   'P 1'
#
loop_
_entity.id
_entity.type
_entity.pdbx_description
1 polymer ?
#
loop_
_entity_poly.entity_id
_entity_poly.type
_entity_poly.pdbx_seq_one_letter_code
_entity_poly.pdbx_strand_id
1 'polypeptide(L)'
;MYTINDLYDLNHTLAADYLRQFTYPWEALKGIKDMILALGKTLSPEEYDEVSENVWVHKTAKVFSSAYLGAPCIIGPNTEVRHCAFIRSSALVGADCV
;
A
#
# COMPACT_ATOMS: atom_id res chain seq x y z
N MET A 1 -10.07 -21.20 13.28
CA MET A 1 -10.12 -19.87 12.64
C MET A 1 -8.68 -19.37 12.58
N TYR A 2 -8.20 -18.91 11.44
CA TYR A 2 -6.79 -18.54 11.25
C TYR A 2 -6.52 -17.11 11.77
N THR A 3 -5.43 -16.95 12.52
CA THR A 3 -4.93 -15.66 13.00
C THR A 3 -4.07 -14.98 11.93
N ILE A 4 -3.69 -13.72 12.18
CA ILE A 4 -2.79 -12.98 11.28
C ILE A 4 -1.46 -13.72 11.06
N ASN A 5 -0.85 -14.25 12.11
CA ASN A 5 0.43 -14.96 12.02
C ASN A 5 0.31 -16.34 11.36
N ASP A 6 -0.89 -16.91 11.27
CA ASP A 6 -1.12 -18.15 10.54
C ASP A 6 -1.16 -17.92 9.02
N LEU A 7 -1.45 -16.69 8.57
CA LEU A 7 -1.70 -16.37 7.16
C LEU A 7 -0.65 -15.47 6.52
N TYR A 8 -0.01 -14.59 7.29
CA TYR A 8 0.86 -13.55 6.76
C TYR A 8 2.23 -13.52 7.45
N ASP A 9 3.26 -13.29 6.65
CA ASP A 9 4.57 -12.88 7.15
C ASP A 9 4.63 -11.34 7.26
N LEU A 10 4.68 -10.83 8.50
CA LEU A 10 4.67 -9.41 8.77
C LEU A 10 6.03 -8.72 8.55
N ASN A 11 7.07 -9.46 8.16
CA ASN A 11 8.38 -8.86 7.85
C ASN A 11 8.44 -8.25 6.45
N HIS A 12 7.46 -8.56 5.60
CA HIS A 12 7.44 -8.15 4.19
C HIS A 12 6.32 -7.13 3.88
N THR A 13 5.87 -6.37 4.89
CA THR A 13 4.81 -5.37 4.71
C THR A 13 5.05 -4.11 5.53
N LEU A 14 4.73 -2.95 4.94
CA LEU A 14 4.71 -1.67 5.65
C LEU A 14 3.53 -1.57 6.64
N ALA A 15 2.55 -2.49 6.56
CA ALA A 15 1.41 -2.53 7.46
C ALA A 15 1.65 -3.38 8.73
N ALA A 16 2.89 -3.80 9.01
CA ALA A 16 3.20 -4.75 10.08
C ALA A 16 2.70 -4.26 11.45
N ASP A 17 3.03 -3.02 11.83
CA ASP A 17 2.63 -2.44 13.11
C ASP A 17 1.11 -2.22 13.22
N TYR A 18 0.44 -2.04 12.09
CA TYR A 18 -1.01 -1.97 12.05
C TYR A 18 -1.64 -3.35 12.28
N LEU A 19 -1.17 -4.37 11.58
CA LEU A 19 -1.70 -5.73 11.65
C LEU A 19 -1.45 -6.38 13.02
N ARG A 20 -0.34 -6.06 13.69
CA ARG A 20 -0.03 -6.57 15.05
C ARG A 20 -1.05 -6.16 16.12
N GLN A 21 -1.92 -5.19 15.85
CA GLN A 21 -2.95 -4.73 16.79
C GLN A 21 -4.18 -5.64 16.83
N PHE A 22 -4.28 -6.60 15.90
CA PHE A 22 -5.45 -7.45 15.72
C PHE A 22 -5.11 -8.94 15.89
N THR A 23 -6.10 -9.75 16.22
CA THR A 23 -5.93 -11.21 16.26
C THR A 23 -6.21 -11.80 14.88
N TYR A 24 -7.22 -11.26 14.20
CA TYR A 24 -7.74 -11.80 12.96
C TYR A 24 -7.68 -10.78 11.81
N PRO A 25 -7.36 -11.21 10.57
CA PRO A 25 -7.18 -10.29 9.44
C PRO A 25 -8.33 -9.34 9.14
N TRP A 26 -9.57 -9.79 9.27
CA TRP A 26 -10.74 -8.96 8.91
C TRP A 26 -11.01 -7.83 9.91
N GLU A 27 -10.48 -7.91 11.14
CA GLU A 27 -10.61 -6.85 12.13
C GLU A 27 -9.91 -5.56 11.66
N ALA A 28 -8.86 -5.72 10.85
CA ALA A 28 -8.12 -4.61 10.25
C ALA A 28 -8.90 -3.90 9.13
N LEU A 29 -9.94 -4.51 8.52
CA LEU A 29 -10.57 -3.97 7.31
C LEU A 29 -11.11 -2.55 7.48
N LYS A 30 -11.67 -2.23 8.65
CA LYS A 30 -12.31 -0.94 8.91
C LYS A 30 -11.33 0.25 8.94
N GLY A 31 -10.06 0.01 9.29
CA GLY A 31 -9.07 1.07 9.51
C GLY A 31 -7.99 1.20 8.43
N ILE A 32 -8.04 0.40 7.36
CA ILE A 32 -7.01 0.41 6.30
C ILE A 32 -6.82 1.80 5.69
N LYS A 33 -7.92 2.53 5.44
CA LYS A 33 -7.85 3.87 4.85
C LYS A 33 -7.05 4.83 5.72
N ASP A 34 -7.37 4.88 7.01
CA ASP A 34 -6.71 5.79 7.96
C ASP A 34 -5.25 5.39 8.19
N MET A 35 -4.97 4.07 8.20
CA MET A 35 -3.61 3.55 8.26
C MET A 35 -2.77 4.01 7.06
N ILE A 36 -3.30 3.92 5.83
CA ILE A 36 -2.58 4.35 4.62
C ILE A 36 -2.34 5.87 4.62
N LEU A 37 -3.31 6.66 5.08
CA LEU A 37 -3.14 8.11 5.25
C LEU A 37 -2.05 8.46 6.27
N ALA A 38 -1.98 7.72 7.38
CA ALA A 38 -0.93 7.90 8.37
C ALA A 38 0.43 7.47 7.83
N LEU A 39 0.50 6.33 7.14
CA LEU A 39 1.72 5.80 6.54
C LEU A 39 2.29 6.74 5.47
N GLY A 40 1.43 7.28 4.58
CA GLY A 40 1.84 8.21 3.53
C GLY A 40 2.60 9.43 4.06
N LYS A 41 2.20 9.96 5.23
CA LYS A 41 2.87 11.10 5.89
C LYS A 41 4.28 10.79 6.42
N THR A 42 4.62 9.50 6.55
CA THR A 42 5.92 9.05 7.05
C THR A 42 6.88 8.63 5.93
N LEU A 43 6.41 8.61 4.67
CA LEU A 43 7.23 8.21 3.54
C LEU A 43 8.30 9.27 3.25
N SER A 44 9.49 8.80 2.89
CA SER A 44 10.61 9.66 2.51
C SER A 44 10.32 10.36 1.18
N PRO A 45 10.37 11.72 1.12
CA PRO A 45 10.27 12.46 -0.15
C PRO A 45 11.41 12.16 -1.13
N GLU A 46 12.53 11.61 -0.62
CA GLU A 46 13.65 11.19 -1.46
C GLU A 46 13.37 9.90 -2.21
N GLU A 47 12.47 9.04 -1.70
CA GLU A 47 12.15 7.73 -2.27
C GLU A 47 10.79 7.67 -2.95
N TYR A 48 9.84 8.51 -2.52
CA TYR A 48 8.47 8.55 -3.01
C TYR A 48 8.09 9.90 -3.59
N ASP A 49 7.36 9.88 -4.70
CA ASP A 49 6.69 11.04 -5.27
C ASP A 49 5.20 10.99 -4.93
N GLU A 50 4.65 12.11 -4.43
CA GLU A 50 3.21 12.30 -4.30
C GLU A 50 2.63 12.78 -5.63
N VAL A 51 2.15 11.84 -6.45
CA VAL A 51 1.66 12.13 -7.82
C VAL A 51 0.26 12.74 -7.83
N SER A 52 -0.49 12.57 -6.75
CA SER A 52 -1.74 13.27 -6.44
C SER A 52 -2.01 13.20 -4.94
N GLU A 53 -2.96 13.98 -4.42
CA GLU A 53 -3.23 14.06 -2.98
C GLU A 53 -3.46 12.68 -2.35
N ASN A 54 -2.57 12.29 -1.45
CA ASN A 54 -2.52 10.97 -0.79
C ASN A 54 -2.25 9.76 -1.72
N VAL A 55 -1.69 9.98 -2.91
CA VAL A 55 -1.23 8.91 -3.81
C VAL A 55 0.28 8.99 -3.96
N TRP A 56 0.96 7.97 -3.46
CA TRP A 56 2.41 7.90 -3.36
C TRP A 56 2.95 6.79 -4.25
N VAL A 57 3.94 7.11 -5.06
CA VAL A 57 4.60 6.14 -5.95
C VAL A 57 6.09 6.16 -5.68
N HIS A 58 6.67 4.99 -5.37
CA HIS A 58 8.11 4.88 -5.20
C HIS A 58 8.80 5.22 -6.53
N LYS A 59 9.93 5.94 -6.49
CA LYS A 59 10.62 6.44 -7.70
C LYS A 59 11.12 5.34 -8.64
N THR A 60 11.32 4.13 -8.13
CA THR A 60 11.69 2.95 -8.93
C THR A 60 10.48 2.22 -9.53
N ALA A 61 9.26 2.52 -9.08
CA ALA A 61 8.06 1.89 -9.58
C ALA A 61 7.70 2.43 -10.96
N LYS A 62 7.18 1.56 -11.81
CA LYS A 62 6.77 1.91 -13.17
C LYS A 62 5.25 1.90 -13.25
N VAL A 63 4.65 3.08 -13.28
CA VAL A 63 3.20 3.24 -13.43
C VAL A 63 2.89 3.77 -14.83
N PHE A 64 2.11 3.02 -15.60
CA PHE A 64 1.70 3.47 -16.92
C PHE A 64 0.65 4.58 -16.83
N SER A 65 0.70 5.56 -17.73
CA SER A 65 -0.18 6.76 -17.70
C SER A 65 -1.66 6.46 -17.83
N SER A 66 -2.04 5.29 -18.36
CA SER A 66 -3.44 4.86 -18.44
C SER A 66 -3.94 4.13 -17.20
N ALA A 67 -3.08 3.89 -16.21
CA ALA A 67 -3.48 3.27 -14.95
C ALA A 67 -4.23 4.29 -14.07
N TYR A 68 -5.30 3.84 -13.43
CA TYR A 68 -6.03 4.61 -12.44
C TYR A 68 -5.56 4.23 -11.03
N LEU A 69 -5.16 5.24 -10.25
CA LEU A 69 -4.81 5.10 -8.84
C LEU A 69 -5.82 5.89 -7.99
N GLY A 70 -6.68 5.20 -7.24
CA GLY A 70 -7.63 5.84 -6.33
C GLY A 70 -6.98 6.27 -5.01
N ALA A 71 -7.23 7.48 -4.54
CA ALA A 71 -6.67 7.98 -3.27
C ALA A 71 -7.44 7.47 -2.03
N PRO A 72 -6.77 7.11 -0.91
CA PRO A 72 -5.31 7.07 -0.74
C PRO A 72 -4.72 5.78 -1.31
N CYS A 73 -3.52 5.85 -1.89
CA CYS A 73 -2.84 4.69 -2.46
C CYS A 73 -1.32 4.82 -2.33
N ILE A 74 -0.63 3.73 -2.05
CA ILE A 74 0.83 3.68 -2.00
C ILE A 74 1.31 2.54 -2.90
N ILE A 75 2.22 2.86 -3.83
CA ILE A 75 2.87 1.89 -4.71
C ILE A 75 4.33 1.72 -4.27
N GLY A 76 4.68 0.52 -3.81
CA GLY A 76 6.02 0.18 -3.33
C GLY A 76 7.10 0.08 -4.40
N PRO A 77 8.36 -0.13 -3.99
CA PRO A 77 9.52 -0.14 -4.87
C PRO A 77 9.45 -1.28 -5.91
N ASN A 78 10.14 -1.08 -7.03
CA ASN A 78 10.22 -1.99 -8.18
C ASN A 78 8.89 -2.53 -8.75
N THR A 79 7.74 -1.98 -8.34
CA THR A 79 6.42 -2.45 -8.80
C THR A 79 6.09 -1.92 -10.18
N GLU A 80 5.50 -2.75 -11.05
CA GLU A 80 5.02 -2.36 -12.37
C GLU A 80 3.48 -2.34 -12.43
N VAL A 81 2.87 -1.15 -12.41
CA VAL A 81 1.42 -0.99 -12.59
C VAL A 81 1.11 -0.84 -14.08
N ARG A 82 0.69 -1.94 -14.70
CA ARG A 82 0.49 -2.05 -16.15
C ARG A 82 -0.64 -1.19 -16.70
N HIS A 83 -0.64 -1.03 -18.03
CA HIS A 83 -1.66 -0.30 -18.76
C HIS A 83 -3.08 -0.71 -18.36
N CYS A 84 -3.92 0.30 -18.16
CA CYS A 84 -5.35 0.16 -17.85
C CYS A 84 -5.64 -0.56 -16.53
N ALA A 85 -4.64 -0.71 -15.65
CA ALA A 85 -4.88 -1.16 -14.29
C ALA A 85 -5.79 -0.18 -13.54
N PHE A 86 -6.70 -0.73 -12.74
CA PHE A 86 -7.61 0.06 -11.91
C PHE A 86 -7.39 -0.31 -10.45
N ILE A 87 -6.59 0.50 -9.75
CA ILE A 87 -6.30 0.33 -8.33
C ILE A 87 -7.28 1.19 -7.54
N ARG A 88 -8.13 0.54 -6.73
CA ARG A 88 -9.10 1.22 -5.87
C ARG A 88 -8.41 2.03 -4.78
N SER A 89 -9.15 2.96 -4.19
CA SER A 89 -8.71 3.67 -3.00
C SER A 89 -8.46 2.74 -1.82
N SER A 90 -7.64 3.23 -0.87
CA SER A 90 -7.19 2.50 0.31
C SER A 90 -6.38 1.25 -0.03
N ALA A 91 -5.48 1.38 -1.01
CA ALA A 91 -4.58 0.31 -1.44
C ALA A 91 -3.13 0.57 -0.99
N LEU A 92 -2.48 -0.48 -0.49
CA LEU A 92 -1.05 -0.52 -0.23
C LEU A 92 -0.46 -1.66 -1.07
N VAL A 93 0.34 -1.32 -2.07
CA VAL A 93 1.03 -2.28 -2.93
C VAL A 93 2.47 -2.40 -2.45
N GLY A 94 2.92 -3.64 -2.24
CA GLY A 94 4.26 -3.94 -1.75
C GLY A 94 5.37 -3.67 -2.77
N ALA A 95 6.57 -4.13 -2.41
CA ALA A 95 7.70 -4.17 -3.32
C ALA A 95 7.53 -5.27 -4.37
N ASP A 96 8.16 -5.10 -5.54
CA ASP A 96 8.33 -6.14 -6.57
C ASP A 96 7.01 -6.78 -7.04
N CYS A 97 5.92 -6.00 -7.09
CA CYS A 97 4.60 -6.43 -7.55
C CYS A 97 4.38 -6.12 -9.05
N VAL A 98 3.39 -6.80 -9.65
CA VAL A 98 2.93 -6.60 -11.05
C VAL A 98 1.41 -6.62 -11.13
#